data_AF-A0A5P9HBH0-F1
#
_entry.id   AF-A0A5P9HBH0-F1
#
_cell.length_a   1.000
_cell.length_b   1.000
_cell.length_c   1.000
_cell.angle_alpha   90.00
_cell.angle_beta   90.00
_cell.angle_gamma   90.00
#
_symmetry.space_group_name_H-M   'P 1'
#
loop_
_entity.id
_entity.type
_entity.pdbx_description
1 polymer ?
#
loop_
_entity_poly.entity_id
_entity_poly.type
_entity_poly.pdbx_seq_one_letter_code
_entity_poly.pdbx_strand_id
1 'polypeptide(L)'
;MRQYVALQEKTLFISAGHSERDPGAVAHGHTEAAIVLEFRDLLADYLAERVIVDRDGAPGENLPLRDAVGAAKGHDLAVEFHCNAAGSPAATGVETLSAGHHHPLGNALCQAIADALGIANRGAKGEASGQHSRLAYISQGGGLIVELFFLTNKRDLTAYIANRRRCVEAVGDVLVNEICAAALERPA
;
A
#
# COMPACT_ATOMS: atom_id res chain seq x y z
N MET A 1 -22.21 0.09 12.19
CA MET A 1 -21.26 -0.45 13.19
C MET A 1 -20.12 -1.06 12.42
N ARG A 2 -18.86 -0.78 12.78
CA ARG A 2 -17.70 -1.32 12.05
C ARG A 2 -17.59 -2.83 12.28
N GLN A 3 -17.37 -3.60 11.21
CA GLN A 3 -17.54 -5.06 11.22
C GLN A 3 -16.58 -5.81 12.16
N TYR A 4 -15.34 -5.37 12.28
CA TYR A 4 -14.25 -6.11 12.95
C TYR A 4 -13.57 -5.32 14.08
N VAL A 5 -14.08 -4.15 14.47
CA VAL A 5 -13.43 -3.30 15.49
C VAL A 5 -13.25 -4.00 16.83
N ALA A 6 -14.18 -4.86 17.25
CA ALA A 6 -14.04 -5.63 18.48
C ALA A 6 -12.90 -6.67 18.44
N LEU A 7 -12.37 -6.98 17.25
CA LEU A 7 -11.29 -7.94 17.02
C LEU A 7 -9.96 -7.27 16.68
N GLN A 8 -9.91 -5.95 16.55
CA GLN A 8 -8.69 -5.25 16.13
C GLN A 8 -7.68 -5.17 17.29
N GLU A 9 -6.51 -5.76 17.08
CA GLU A 9 -5.41 -5.83 18.07
C GLU A 9 -4.27 -4.86 17.76
N LYS A 10 -4.10 -4.50 16.48
CA LYS A 10 -3.06 -3.57 16.01
C LYS A 10 -3.67 -2.30 15.43
N THR A 11 -3.04 -1.17 15.73
CA THR A 11 -3.32 0.11 15.07
C THR A 11 -2.79 0.11 13.64
N LEU A 12 -3.55 0.70 12.71
CA LEU A 12 -3.21 0.75 11.29
C LEU A 12 -3.13 2.18 10.80
N PHE A 13 -2.02 2.51 10.15
CA PHE A 13 -1.82 3.75 9.40
C PHE A 13 -1.56 3.46 7.93
N ILE A 14 -2.26 4.17 7.03
CA ILE A 14 -2.02 4.11 5.59
C ILE A 14 -1.63 5.48 5.05
N SER A 15 -0.65 5.51 4.14
CA SER A 15 -0.20 6.74 3.50
C SER A 15 0.00 6.61 2.00
N ALA A 16 -0.01 7.75 1.32
CA ALA A 16 0.28 7.85 -0.10
C ALA A 16 1.61 8.57 -0.31
N GLY A 17 2.51 7.96 -1.08
CA GLY A 17 3.77 8.58 -1.45
C GLY A 17 3.58 9.84 -2.31
N HIS A 18 4.66 10.59 -2.50
CA HIS A 18 4.72 11.72 -3.45
C HIS A 18 3.77 12.88 -3.12
N SER A 19 3.50 13.79 -4.05
CA SER A 19 2.54 14.91 -3.94
C SER A 19 2.41 15.63 -5.30
N GLU A 20 1.51 16.60 -5.44
CA GLU A 20 1.46 17.46 -6.64
C GLU A 20 2.78 18.21 -6.93
N ARG A 21 3.60 18.49 -5.91
CA ARG A 21 4.90 19.18 -6.07
C ARG A 21 6.04 18.23 -6.44
N ASP A 22 5.94 16.97 -6.02
CA ASP A 22 6.86 15.89 -6.32
C ASP A 22 6.00 14.71 -6.79
N PRO A 23 5.63 14.66 -8.08
CA PRO A 23 4.62 13.72 -8.59
C PRO A 23 5.09 12.27 -8.62
N GLY A 24 6.35 12.00 -8.28
CA GLY A 24 6.99 10.70 -8.46
C GLY A 24 7.14 10.35 -9.93
N ALA A 25 6.93 9.08 -10.27
CA ALA A 25 6.94 8.64 -11.66
C ALA A 25 5.81 9.32 -12.46
N VAL A 26 6.11 9.66 -13.72
CA VAL A 26 5.13 10.22 -14.67
C VAL A 26 5.19 9.42 -15.96
N ALA A 27 4.09 8.77 -16.34
CA ALA A 27 4.00 8.01 -17.57
C ALA A 27 2.55 7.90 -18.06
N HIS A 28 2.37 7.76 -19.38
CA HIS A 28 1.07 7.51 -20.02
C HIS A 28 -0.04 8.51 -19.65
N GLY A 29 0.33 9.74 -19.29
CA GLY A 29 -0.63 10.79 -18.88
C GLY A 29 -1.04 10.75 -17.40
N HIS A 30 -0.38 9.94 -16.59
CA HIS A 30 -0.64 9.81 -15.15
C HIS A 30 0.61 10.11 -14.33
N THR A 31 0.39 10.59 -13.10
CA THR A 31 1.43 10.72 -12.08
C THR A 31 1.25 9.63 -11.03
N GLU A 32 2.35 9.18 -10.45
CA GLU A 32 2.34 8.26 -9.32
C GLU A 32 1.52 8.86 -8.17
N ALA A 33 1.80 10.11 -7.79
CA ALA A 33 1.10 10.82 -6.72
C ALA A 33 -0.43 10.73 -6.84
N ALA A 34 -1.00 10.98 -8.02
CA ALA A 34 -2.44 10.92 -8.23
C ALA A 34 -3.00 9.50 -8.06
N ILE A 35 -2.28 8.48 -8.57
CA ILE A 35 -2.71 7.08 -8.48
C ILE A 35 -2.70 6.59 -7.03
N VAL A 36 -1.61 6.85 -6.30
CA VAL A 36 -1.46 6.33 -4.94
C VAL A 36 -2.34 7.06 -3.93
N LEU A 37 -2.61 8.35 -4.18
CA LEU A 37 -3.60 9.11 -3.41
C LEU A 37 -5.02 8.58 -3.61
N GLU A 38 -5.44 8.34 -4.86
CA GLU A 38 -6.74 7.71 -5.15
C GLU A 38 -6.83 6.33 -4.49
N PHE A 39 -5.78 5.51 -4.63
CA PHE A 39 -5.74 4.18 -4.03
C PHE A 39 -5.88 4.22 -2.50
N ARG A 40 -5.13 5.10 -1.83
CA ARG A 40 -5.16 5.30 -0.38
C ARG A 40 -6.55 5.71 0.09
N ASP A 41 -7.21 6.63 -0.61
CA ASP A 41 -8.56 7.09 -0.25
C ASP A 41 -9.61 5.99 -0.43
N LEU A 42 -9.57 5.26 -1.55
CA LEU A 42 -10.46 4.11 -1.77
C LEU A 42 -10.26 3.01 -0.72
N LEU A 43 -9.01 2.76 -0.33
CA LEU A 43 -8.68 1.82 0.73
C LEU A 43 -9.15 2.31 2.10
N ALA A 44 -9.00 3.60 2.41
CA ALA A 44 -9.50 4.19 3.64
C ALA A 44 -11.02 4.01 3.77
N ASP A 45 -11.77 4.27 2.69
CA ASP A 45 -13.21 4.08 2.65
C ASP A 45 -13.59 2.60 2.85
N TYR A 46 -12.89 1.67 2.18
CA TYR A 46 -13.07 0.23 2.36
C TYR A 46 -12.84 -0.21 3.82
N LEU A 47 -11.77 0.28 4.44
CA LEU A 47 -11.38 -0.07 5.80
C LEU A 47 -12.27 0.59 6.86
N ALA A 48 -12.80 1.79 6.61
CA ALA A 48 -13.57 2.57 7.59
C ALA A 48 -14.88 1.88 8.02
N GLU A 49 -15.43 0.98 7.21
CA GLU A 49 -16.59 0.15 7.53
C GLU A 49 -16.22 -1.10 8.36
N ARG A 50 -14.92 -1.42 8.44
CA ARG A 50 -14.40 -2.70 8.95
C ARG A 50 -13.61 -2.52 10.25
N VAL A 51 -12.67 -1.59 10.26
CA VAL A 51 -11.66 -1.38 11.31
C VAL A 51 -11.47 0.11 11.62
N ILE A 52 -10.73 0.40 12.68
CA ILE A 52 -10.15 1.73 12.92
C ILE A 52 -8.88 1.82 12.07
N VAL A 53 -8.82 2.83 11.21
CA VAL A 53 -7.68 3.13 10.37
C VAL A 53 -7.41 4.63 10.41
N ASP A 54 -6.15 4.99 10.58
CA ASP A 54 -5.68 6.36 10.38
C ASP A 54 -5.03 6.48 9.00
N ARG A 55 -5.08 7.69 8.45
CA ARG A 55 -4.45 8.00 7.17
C ARG A 55 -3.74 9.34 7.19
N ASP A 56 -2.80 9.51 6.27
CA ASP A 56 -2.07 10.76 6.13
C ASP A 56 -2.90 11.88 5.51
N GLY A 57 -3.51 12.74 6.32
CA GLY A 57 -4.28 13.88 5.80
C GLY A 57 -5.70 13.53 5.35
N ALA A 58 -6.35 14.48 4.69
CA ALA A 58 -7.76 14.40 4.29
C ALA A 58 -7.94 13.67 2.94
N PRO A 59 -9.18 13.31 2.51
CA PRO A 59 -9.38 12.83 1.14
C PRO A 59 -8.82 13.82 0.12
N GLY A 60 -8.06 13.33 -0.85
CA GLY A 60 -7.40 14.16 -1.86
C GLY A 60 -6.16 14.92 -1.36
N GLU A 61 -5.71 14.69 -0.12
CA GLU A 61 -4.53 15.32 0.45
C GLU A 61 -3.68 14.30 1.20
N ASN A 62 -2.36 14.35 1.00
CA ASN A 62 -1.40 13.51 1.69
C ASN A 62 -0.36 14.38 2.44
N LEU A 63 0.28 13.80 3.47
CA LEU A 63 1.24 14.55 4.28
C LEU A 63 2.64 14.57 3.65
N PRO A 64 3.48 15.59 3.93
CA PRO A 64 4.89 15.53 3.61
C PRO A 64 5.56 14.31 4.26
N LEU A 65 6.59 13.74 3.61
CA LEU A 65 7.29 12.52 4.07
C LEU A 65 7.65 12.57 5.56
N ARG A 66 8.17 13.70 6.07
CA ARG A 66 8.55 13.83 7.47
C ARG A 66 7.38 13.55 8.43
N ASP A 67 6.22 14.07 8.09
CA ASP A 67 5.03 13.97 8.95
C ASP A 67 4.39 12.58 8.80
N ALA A 68 4.40 12.01 7.58
CA ALA A 68 4.01 10.61 7.34
C ALA A 68 4.91 9.62 8.12
N VAL A 69 6.23 9.83 8.13
CA VAL A 69 7.19 9.06 8.94
C VAL A 69 6.89 9.21 10.44
N GLY A 70 6.55 10.42 10.89
CA GLY A 70 6.16 10.69 12.28
C GLY A 70 4.91 9.91 12.68
N ALA A 71 3.90 9.90 11.83
CA ALA A 71 2.66 9.13 12.04
C ALA A 71 2.93 7.62 12.00
N ALA A 72 3.71 7.13 11.04
CA ALA A 72 4.06 5.72 10.91
C ALA A 72 4.66 5.13 12.20
N LYS A 73 5.58 5.88 12.86
CA LYS A 73 6.19 5.48 14.15
C LYS A 73 5.18 5.26 15.28
N GLY A 74 4.03 5.90 15.21
CA GLY A 74 3.00 5.85 16.24
C GLY A 74 2.03 4.67 16.12
N HIS A 75 2.20 3.83 15.10
CA HIS A 75 1.28 2.73 14.79
C HIS A 75 1.99 1.39 14.78
N ASP A 76 1.25 0.33 15.10
CA ASP A 76 1.75 -1.05 15.07
C ASP A 76 2.02 -1.53 13.63
N LEU A 77 1.19 -1.07 12.69
CA LEU A 77 1.37 -1.29 11.26
C LEU A 77 1.18 0.01 10.47
N ALA A 78 2.17 0.36 9.65
CA ALA A 78 2.13 1.51 8.77
C ALA A 78 2.50 1.11 7.33
N VAL A 79 1.67 1.48 6.35
CA VAL A 79 1.85 1.12 4.93
C VAL A 79 1.83 2.38 4.05
N GLU A 80 2.87 2.61 3.26
CA GLU A 80 2.93 3.71 2.26
C GLU A 80 2.83 3.13 0.84
N PHE A 81 1.91 3.66 0.03
CA PHE A 81 1.68 3.20 -1.34
C PHE A 81 2.44 4.04 -2.36
N HIS A 82 3.01 3.34 -3.33
CA HIS A 82 3.86 3.84 -4.40
C HIS A 82 3.55 3.14 -5.73
N CYS A 83 4.11 3.67 -6.82
CA CYS A 83 4.16 2.99 -8.11
C CYS A 83 5.60 2.90 -8.60
N ASN A 84 5.99 1.73 -9.05
CA ASN A 84 7.33 1.51 -9.53
C ASN A 84 7.53 2.17 -10.90
N ALA A 85 8.78 2.39 -11.27
CA ALA A 85 9.15 2.86 -12.59
C ALA A 85 10.50 2.29 -13.01
N ALA A 86 10.60 1.92 -14.28
CA ALA A 86 11.85 1.50 -14.89
C ALA A 86 11.97 2.05 -16.31
N GLY A 87 13.21 2.26 -16.74
CA GLY A 87 13.50 2.66 -18.12
C GLY A 87 13.12 1.61 -19.16
N SER A 88 13.05 0.34 -18.78
CA SER A 88 12.49 -0.71 -19.63
C SER A 88 10.96 -0.75 -19.49
N PRO A 89 10.19 -0.53 -20.56
CA PRO A 89 8.72 -0.61 -20.52
C PRO A 89 8.20 -2.05 -20.35
N ALA A 90 9.09 -3.04 -20.37
CA ALA A 90 8.76 -4.45 -20.12
C ALA A 90 8.83 -4.83 -18.63
N ALA A 91 9.43 -4.00 -17.77
CA ALA A 91 9.41 -4.24 -16.33
C ALA A 91 7.95 -4.22 -15.84
N THR A 92 7.55 -5.20 -15.04
CA THR A 92 6.17 -5.40 -14.60
C THR A 92 6.16 -6.00 -13.21
N GLY A 93 5.05 -5.79 -12.50
CA GLY A 93 4.73 -6.51 -11.29
C GLY A 93 4.72 -5.66 -10.04
N VAL A 94 4.26 -6.29 -8.97
CA VAL A 94 4.18 -5.72 -7.61
C VAL A 94 5.36 -6.18 -6.77
N GLU A 95 5.87 -5.28 -5.93
CA GLU A 95 6.85 -5.58 -4.88
C GLU A 95 6.56 -4.81 -3.60
N THR A 96 7.13 -5.28 -2.49
CA THR A 96 7.12 -4.54 -1.21
C THR A 96 8.54 -4.37 -0.69
N LEU A 97 8.76 -3.27 0.02
CA LEU A 97 10.04 -2.96 0.67
C LEU A 97 9.80 -2.76 2.16
N SER A 98 10.54 -3.48 3.00
CA SER A 98 10.40 -3.39 4.44
C SER A 98 11.61 -3.94 5.20
N ALA A 99 11.57 -3.82 6.52
CA ALA A 99 12.39 -4.65 7.39
C ALA A 99 11.94 -6.13 7.32
N GLY A 100 12.83 -7.06 7.68
CA GLY A 100 12.61 -8.49 7.49
C GLY A 100 11.39 -9.07 8.22
N HIS A 101 11.00 -8.49 9.35
CA HIS A 101 9.82 -8.95 10.11
C HIS A 101 8.49 -8.69 9.37
N HIS A 102 8.48 -7.74 8.43
CA HIS A 102 7.32 -7.41 7.60
C HIS A 102 7.24 -8.24 6.31
N HIS A 103 8.25 -9.04 5.96
CA HIS A 103 8.24 -9.83 4.73
C HIS A 103 7.05 -10.79 4.58
N PRO A 104 6.55 -11.46 5.65
CA PRO A 104 5.34 -12.29 5.53
C PRO A 104 4.13 -11.49 5.05
N LEU A 105 3.86 -10.34 5.67
CA LEU A 105 2.81 -9.42 5.26
C LEU A 105 3.06 -8.88 3.84
N GLY A 106 4.29 -8.46 3.55
CA GLY A 106 4.68 -7.95 2.23
C GLY A 106 4.45 -8.96 1.12
N ASN A 107 4.73 -10.24 1.35
CA ASN A 107 4.46 -11.31 0.39
C ASN A 107 2.95 -11.56 0.21
N ALA A 108 2.16 -11.49 1.29
CA ALA A 108 0.71 -11.60 1.21
C ALA A 108 0.10 -10.45 0.39
N LEU A 109 0.55 -9.22 0.62
CA LEU A 109 0.16 -8.04 -0.17
C LEU A 109 0.55 -8.20 -1.64
N CYS A 110 1.79 -8.58 -1.93
CA CYS A 110 2.23 -8.82 -3.31
C CYS A 110 1.39 -9.89 -4.00
N GLN A 111 1.07 -10.99 -3.32
CA GLN A 111 0.24 -12.05 -3.89
C GLN A 111 -1.17 -11.54 -4.20
N ALA A 112 -1.82 -10.87 -3.24
CA ALA A 112 -3.17 -10.33 -3.41
C ALA A 112 -3.27 -9.33 -4.57
N ILE A 113 -2.29 -8.43 -4.68
CA ILE A 113 -2.23 -7.43 -5.77
C ILE A 113 -1.95 -8.12 -7.11
N ALA A 114 -0.98 -9.05 -7.16
CA ALA A 114 -0.66 -9.79 -8.38
C ALA A 114 -1.88 -10.56 -8.91
N ASP A 115 -2.64 -11.22 -8.04
CA ASP A 115 -3.85 -11.95 -8.41
C ASP A 115 -5.00 -11.03 -8.83
N ALA A 116 -5.14 -9.88 -8.17
CA ALA A 116 -6.16 -8.89 -8.50
C ALA A 116 -5.93 -8.25 -9.87
N LEU A 117 -4.67 -7.96 -10.19
CA LEU A 117 -4.28 -7.25 -11.41
C LEU A 117 -3.83 -8.18 -12.56
N GLY A 118 -3.52 -9.44 -12.27
CA GLY A 118 -2.95 -10.36 -13.26
C GLY A 118 -1.54 -9.95 -13.72
N ILE A 119 -0.71 -9.42 -12.81
CA ILE A 119 0.66 -8.97 -13.07
C ILE A 119 1.68 -9.85 -12.36
N ALA A 120 2.97 -9.66 -12.64
CA ALA A 120 4.02 -10.44 -11.99
C ALA A 120 4.09 -10.17 -10.48
N ASN A 121 4.26 -11.22 -9.68
CA ASN A 121 4.59 -11.12 -8.26
C ASN A 121 6.12 -11.12 -8.10
N ARG A 122 6.70 -10.03 -7.58
CA ARG A 122 8.15 -9.89 -7.37
C ARG A 122 8.56 -10.06 -5.90
N GLY A 123 7.59 -10.28 -5.02
CA GLY A 123 7.78 -10.59 -3.60
C GLY A 123 8.19 -9.39 -2.74
N ALA A 124 8.33 -9.68 -1.45
CA ALA A 124 8.87 -8.77 -0.46
C ALA A 124 10.39 -8.71 -0.51
N LYS A 125 10.94 -7.52 -0.30
CA LYS A 125 12.38 -7.27 -0.33
C LYS A 125 12.81 -6.35 0.80
N GLY A 126 14.11 -6.38 1.10
CA GLY A 126 14.71 -5.48 2.08
C GLY A 126 14.85 -4.05 1.57
N GLU A 127 14.94 -3.10 2.50
CA GLU A 127 15.11 -1.67 2.26
C GLU A 127 16.25 -1.33 1.27
N ALA A 128 17.35 -2.09 1.26
CA ALA A 128 18.52 -1.84 0.41
C ALA A 128 18.37 -2.30 -1.06
N SER A 129 17.20 -2.81 -1.46
CA SER A 129 17.02 -3.46 -2.77
C SER A 129 16.47 -2.56 -3.89
N GLY A 130 16.22 -1.27 -3.64
CA GLY A 130 15.65 -0.34 -4.62
C GLY A 130 16.23 1.08 -4.59
N GLN A 131 15.94 1.86 -5.64
CA GLN A 131 16.26 3.29 -5.75
C GLN A 131 15.08 4.14 -5.23
N HIS A 132 14.70 3.98 -3.96
CA HIS A 132 13.55 4.73 -3.42
C HIS A 132 14.01 5.99 -2.69
N SER A 133 13.34 7.11 -2.96
CA SER A 133 13.59 8.39 -2.31
C SER A 133 12.99 8.49 -0.91
N ARG A 134 12.12 7.54 -0.52
CA ARG A 134 11.37 7.51 0.75
C ARG A 134 11.74 6.38 1.71
N LEU A 135 12.97 5.84 1.62
CA LEU A 135 13.46 4.79 2.54
C LEU A 135 13.31 5.15 4.03
N ALA A 136 13.28 6.44 4.37
CA ALA A 136 13.01 6.90 5.74
C ALA A 136 11.66 6.40 6.29
N TYR A 137 10.65 6.12 5.45
CA TYR A 137 9.38 5.51 5.89
C TYR A 137 9.60 4.12 6.50
N ILE A 138 10.62 3.39 6.02
CA ILE A 138 11.03 2.09 6.55
C ILE A 138 12.02 2.28 7.70
N SER A 139 13.22 2.83 7.44
CA SER A 139 14.30 2.89 8.44
C SER A 139 14.00 3.76 9.66
N GLN A 140 13.17 4.79 9.49
CA GLN A 140 12.78 5.67 10.60
C GLN A 140 11.34 5.40 11.01
N GLY A 141 10.42 5.19 10.06
CA GLY A 141 9.00 4.99 10.34
C GLY A 141 8.64 3.59 10.86
N GLY A 142 9.47 2.58 10.61
CA GLY A 142 9.13 1.18 10.87
C GLY A 142 8.06 0.62 9.91
N GLY A 143 7.74 1.36 8.85
CA GLY A 143 6.68 1.03 7.92
C GLY A 143 7.09 0.05 6.80
N LEU A 144 6.10 -0.27 5.99
CA LEU A 144 6.20 -1.10 4.79
C LEU A 144 5.82 -0.23 3.57
N ILE A 145 6.62 -0.26 2.51
CA ILE A 145 6.29 0.37 1.22
C ILE A 145 5.72 -0.68 0.27
N VAL A 146 4.62 -0.35 -0.39
CA VAL A 146 4.01 -1.16 -1.46
C VAL A 146 4.17 -0.45 -2.79
N GLU A 147 4.91 -1.07 -3.70
CA GLU A 147 5.00 -0.67 -5.10
C GLU A 147 3.92 -1.40 -5.88
N LEU A 148 2.74 -0.78 -6.04
CA LEU A 148 1.52 -1.43 -6.53
C LEU A 148 1.73 -2.13 -7.89
N PHE A 149 2.43 -1.45 -8.80
CA PHE A 149 2.78 -1.93 -10.14
C PHE A 149 3.79 -0.96 -10.79
N PHE A 150 4.28 -1.27 -12.00
CA PHE A 150 5.14 -0.34 -12.75
C PHE A 150 4.30 0.67 -13.55
N LEU A 151 4.28 1.94 -13.15
CA LEU A 151 3.57 3.01 -13.88
C LEU A 151 4.09 3.16 -15.31
N THR A 152 5.38 2.92 -15.55
CA THR A 152 5.96 2.95 -16.89
C THR A 152 5.51 1.78 -17.79
N ASN A 153 4.91 0.73 -17.22
CA ASN A 153 4.33 -0.37 -17.97
C ASN A 153 2.84 -0.15 -18.28
N LYS A 154 2.53 0.06 -19.56
CA LYS A 154 1.16 0.35 -20.00
C LYS A 154 0.18 -0.80 -19.73
N ARG A 155 0.64 -2.05 -19.70
CA ARG A 155 -0.22 -3.21 -19.41
C ARG A 155 -0.60 -3.23 -17.93
N ASP A 156 0.37 -3.02 -17.05
CA ASP A 156 0.15 -2.92 -15.61
C ASP A 156 -0.83 -1.78 -15.28
N LEU A 157 -0.60 -0.58 -15.84
CA LEU A 157 -1.50 0.56 -15.66
C LEU A 157 -2.93 0.26 -16.16
N THR A 158 -3.05 -0.37 -17.33
CA THR A 158 -4.37 -0.76 -17.88
C THR A 158 -5.07 -1.77 -16.98
N ALA A 159 -4.32 -2.76 -16.47
CA ALA A 159 -4.84 -3.77 -15.56
C ALA A 159 -5.29 -3.17 -14.22
N TYR A 160 -4.51 -2.23 -13.66
CA TYR A 160 -4.87 -1.46 -12.47
C TYR A 160 -6.16 -0.69 -12.68
N ILE A 161 -6.27 0.10 -13.76
CA ILE A 161 -7.48 0.89 -14.03
C ILE A 161 -8.71 -0.02 -14.16
N ALA A 162 -8.58 -1.15 -14.85
CA ALA A 162 -9.68 -2.09 -15.05
C ALA A 162 -10.09 -2.84 -13.77
N ASN A 163 -9.16 -3.07 -12.83
CA ASN A 163 -9.37 -3.89 -11.64
C ASN A 163 -9.18 -3.12 -10.32
N ARG A 164 -9.21 -1.78 -10.36
CA ARG A 164 -8.84 -0.92 -9.22
C ARG A 164 -9.59 -1.29 -7.94
N ARG A 165 -10.91 -1.41 -8.01
CA ARG A 165 -11.75 -1.81 -6.87
C ARG A 165 -11.33 -3.17 -6.30
N ARG A 166 -11.15 -4.18 -7.16
CA ARG A 166 -10.73 -5.52 -6.74
C ARG A 166 -9.36 -5.51 -6.07
N CYS A 167 -8.43 -4.69 -6.56
CA CYS A 167 -7.11 -4.50 -5.96
C CYS A 167 -7.21 -3.87 -4.55
N VAL A 168 -8.01 -2.81 -4.40
CA VAL A 168 -8.26 -2.15 -3.11
C VAL A 168 -8.86 -3.13 -2.10
N GLU A 169 -9.89 -3.87 -2.50
CA GLU A 169 -10.58 -4.85 -1.64
C GLU A 169 -9.60 -5.97 -1.21
N ALA A 170 -8.81 -6.49 -2.15
CA ALA A 170 -7.82 -7.54 -1.85
C ALA A 170 -6.73 -7.07 -0.89
N VAL A 171 -6.23 -5.83 -1.04
CA VAL A 171 -5.27 -5.24 -0.10
C VAL A 171 -5.94 -5.02 1.27
N GLY A 172 -7.15 -4.49 1.29
CA GLY A 172 -7.90 -4.26 2.52
C GLY A 172 -8.14 -5.54 3.32
N ASP A 173 -8.47 -6.64 2.66
CA ASP A 173 -8.68 -7.94 3.31
C ASP A 173 -7.39 -8.49 3.93
N VAL A 174 -6.24 -8.34 3.25
CA VAL A 174 -4.94 -8.71 3.82
C VAL A 174 -4.63 -7.88 5.07
N LEU A 175 -4.86 -6.57 5.02
CA LEU A 175 -4.61 -5.68 6.16
C LEU A 175 -5.54 -5.98 7.35
N VAL A 176 -6.83 -6.22 7.10
CA VAL A 176 -7.78 -6.62 8.16
C VAL A 176 -7.33 -7.92 8.83
N ASN A 177 -6.92 -8.92 8.05
CA ASN A 177 -6.45 -10.20 8.61
C ASN A 177 -5.16 -10.07 9.42
N GLU A 178 -4.29 -9.10 9.09
CA GLU A 178 -3.03 -8.87 9.80
C GLU A 178 -3.22 -8.16 11.16
N ILE A 179 -4.21 -7.26 11.25
CA ILE A 179 -4.42 -6.41 12.43
C ILE A 179 -5.53 -6.90 13.36
N CYS A 180 -6.37 -7.82 12.90
CA CYS A 180 -7.42 -8.41 13.71
C CYS A 180 -7.05 -9.81 14.20
N ALA A 181 -7.49 -10.16 15.40
CA ALA A 181 -7.47 -11.53 15.88
C ALA A 181 -8.25 -12.42 14.90
N ALA A 182 -7.72 -13.62 14.64
CA ALA A 182 -8.52 -14.66 13.99
C ALA A 182 -9.80 -14.83 14.81
N ALA A 183 -10.97 -14.65 14.17
CA ALA A 183 -12.23 -14.90 14.84
C ALA A 183 -12.17 -16.33 15.39
N LEU A 184 -12.16 -16.48 16.72
CA LEU A 184 -12.39 -17.77 17.37
C LEU A 184 -13.59 -18.37 16.66
N GLU A 185 -13.38 -19.50 15.99
CA GLU A 185 -14.35 -20.16 15.13
C GLU A 185 -15.73 -20.03 15.77
N ARG A 186 -16.63 -19.30 15.12
CA ARG A 186 -18.03 -19.32 15.55
C ARG A 186 -18.46 -20.78 15.50
N PRO A 187 -18.89 -21.39 16.62
CA PRO A 187 -19.60 -22.65 16.52
C PRO A 187 -20.81 -22.42 15.61
N ALA A 188 -21.08 -23.40 14.75
CA ALA A 188 -22.20 -23.41 13.82
C ALA A 188 -23.54 -23.06 14.50
#